data_AF-A0A5J4N7U2-F1
#
_entry.id   AF-A0A5J4N7U2-F1
#
_cell.length_a   1.000
_cell.length_b   1.000
_cell.length_c   1.000
_cell.angle_alpha   90.00
_cell.angle_beta   90.00
_cell.angle_gamma   90.00
#
_symmetry.space_group_name_H-M   'P 1'
#
loop_
_entity.id
_entity.type
_entity.pdbx_description
1 polymer ?
#
loop_
_entity_poly.entity_id
_entity_poly.type
_entity_poly.pdbx_seq_one_letter_code
_entity_poly.pdbx_strand_id
1 'polypeptide(L)'
;MYNLQKESLEFEFHSHSMGSDTISAEEFARILIRHTSISSTEYKGYIDKLHMRLPAAPTIPFAEFLKFFQFLNTLDDFSLAMKMYTSAERPISLSEFRRAVKACTGHKLDASVLKTVFALFDENEDGCLSYQEFIQKMRERHCRGLQDGQHGANRGEVYRQCMTREIRSALV
;
A
#
# COMPACT_ATOMS: atom_id res chain seq x y z
N MET A 1 -5.83 23.97 -12.60
CA MET A 1 -4.81 23.77 -11.56
C MET A 1 -4.07 22.48 -11.89
N TYR A 2 -2.77 22.58 -12.17
CA TYR A 2 -1.92 21.42 -12.47
C TYR A 2 -1.75 20.58 -11.20
N ASN A 3 -2.20 19.33 -11.24
CA ASN A 3 -2.15 18.44 -10.09
C ASN A 3 -0.73 17.86 -10.01
N LEU A 4 0.14 18.49 -9.20
CA LEU A 4 1.53 18.08 -8.99
C LEU A 4 1.67 16.59 -8.63
N GLN A 5 0.70 16.00 -7.92
CA GLN A 5 0.70 14.57 -7.64
C GLN A 5 0.54 13.74 -8.91
N LYS A 6 -0.33 14.17 -9.83
CA LYS A 6 -0.51 13.53 -11.12
C LYS A 6 0.76 13.63 -11.96
N GLU A 7 1.38 14.81 -12.06
CA GLU A 7 2.64 14.99 -12.80
C GLU A 7 3.77 14.16 -12.21
N SER A 8 3.89 14.10 -10.88
CA SER A 8 4.88 13.25 -10.21
C SER A 8 4.66 11.76 -10.51
N LEU A 9 3.41 11.29 -10.49
CA LEU A 9 3.06 9.91 -10.84
C LEU A 9 3.26 9.63 -12.34
N GLU A 10 3.01 10.60 -13.19
CA GLU A 10 3.22 10.52 -14.62
C GLU A 10 4.70 10.40 -14.96
N PHE A 11 5.55 11.21 -14.33
CA PHE A 11 7.01 11.07 -14.45
C PHE A 11 7.51 9.71 -13.95
N GLU A 12 7.00 9.25 -12.80
CA GLU A 12 7.32 7.93 -12.24
C GLU A 12 6.93 6.81 -13.22
N PHE A 13 5.73 6.87 -13.81
CA PHE A 13 5.27 5.91 -14.81
C PHE A 13 6.16 5.90 -16.06
N HIS A 14 6.44 7.07 -16.64
CA HIS A 14 7.25 7.17 -17.88
C HIS A 14 8.69 6.71 -17.67
N SER A 15 9.26 6.93 -16.48
CA SER A 15 10.61 6.45 -16.15
C SER A 15 10.73 4.92 -16.19
N HIS A 16 9.62 4.22 -16.00
CA HIS A 16 9.53 2.76 -15.98
C HIS A 16 8.89 2.16 -17.25
N SER A 17 8.14 2.94 -18.02
CA SER A 17 7.51 2.46 -19.26
C SER A 17 8.48 2.37 -20.44
N MET A 18 9.71 2.90 -20.30
CA MET A 18 10.75 2.90 -21.35
C MET A 18 10.24 3.44 -22.71
N GLY A 19 9.31 4.41 -22.68
CA GLY A 19 8.71 4.99 -23.89
C GLY A 19 7.46 4.26 -24.42
N SER A 20 6.98 3.23 -23.72
CA SER A 20 5.68 2.59 -23.96
C SER A 20 4.54 3.34 -23.25
N ASP A 21 3.31 3.17 -23.75
CA ASP A 21 2.08 3.67 -23.11
C ASP A 21 1.63 2.80 -21.92
N THR A 22 2.35 1.71 -21.66
CA THR A 22 2.04 0.73 -20.61
C THR A 22 3.30 0.33 -19.84
N ILE A 23 3.14 -0.05 -18.57
CA ILE A 23 4.20 -0.69 -17.78
C ILE A 23 3.89 -2.17 -17.60
N SER A 24 4.92 -3.00 -17.42
CA SER A 24 4.72 -4.41 -17.07
C SER A 24 4.25 -4.55 -15.62
N ALA A 25 3.64 -5.69 -15.28
CA ALA A 25 3.31 -6.02 -13.90
C ALA A 25 4.54 -6.01 -12.97
N GLU A 26 5.71 -6.39 -13.49
CA GLU A 26 6.97 -6.32 -12.75
C GLU A 26 7.33 -4.88 -12.42
N GLU A 27 7.32 -3.98 -13.41
CA GLU A 27 7.63 -2.57 -13.18
C GLU A 27 6.64 -1.92 -12.21
N PHE A 28 5.35 -2.28 -12.34
CA PHE A 28 4.35 -1.85 -11.37
C PHE A 28 4.66 -2.35 -9.96
N ALA A 29 5.04 -3.62 -9.79
CA ALA A 29 5.43 -4.16 -8.50
C ALA A 29 6.68 -3.46 -7.93
N ARG A 30 7.69 -3.20 -8.76
CA ARG A 30 8.91 -2.46 -8.37
C ARG A 30 8.57 -1.05 -7.87
N ILE A 31 7.63 -0.36 -8.52
CA ILE A 31 7.14 0.96 -8.10
C ILE A 31 6.37 0.87 -6.76
N LEU A 32 5.55 -0.17 -6.57
CA LEU A 32 4.73 -0.34 -5.36
C LEU A 32 5.56 -0.57 -4.10
N ILE A 33 6.63 -1.37 -4.21
CA ILE A 33 7.50 -1.70 -3.06
C ILE A 33 8.61 -0.67 -2.85
N ARG A 34 8.76 0.30 -3.75
CA ARG A 34 9.74 1.38 -3.58
C ARG A 34 9.36 2.25 -2.38
N HIS A 35 10.33 2.58 -1.52
CA HIS A 35 10.11 3.34 -0.29
C HIS A 35 9.23 2.62 0.77
N THR A 36 9.18 1.30 0.74
CA THR A 36 8.67 0.47 1.84
C THR A 36 9.84 -0.09 2.65
N SER A 37 9.62 -0.47 3.91
CA SER A 37 10.67 -0.94 4.83
C SER A 37 11.14 -2.38 4.55
N ILE A 38 11.23 -2.77 3.28
CA ILE A 38 11.53 -4.13 2.82
C ILE A 38 13.05 -4.26 2.60
N SER A 39 13.65 -5.34 3.10
CA SER A 39 15.06 -5.64 2.88
C SER A 39 15.36 -6.00 1.42
N SER A 40 16.62 -5.85 0.97
CA SER A 40 17.03 -6.24 -0.39
C SER A 40 16.77 -7.72 -0.71
N THR A 41 16.81 -8.59 0.31
CA THR A 41 16.50 -10.02 0.20
C THR A 41 15.01 -10.27 -0.03
N GLU A 42 14.15 -9.57 0.73
CA GLU A 42 12.70 -9.67 0.57
C GLU A 42 12.25 -9.07 -0.76
N TYR A 43 12.86 -7.94 -1.19
CA TYR A 43 12.61 -7.33 -2.50
C TYR A 43 12.79 -8.35 -3.63
N LYS A 44 13.91 -9.08 -3.63
CA LYS A 44 14.16 -10.12 -4.63
C LYS A 44 13.13 -11.24 -4.53
N GLY A 45 12.79 -11.67 -3.31
CA GLY A 45 11.74 -12.68 -3.09
C GLY A 45 10.37 -12.28 -3.66
N TYR A 46 9.97 -11.03 -3.51
CA TYR A 46 8.71 -10.52 -4.09
C TYR A 46 8.72 -10.55 -5.62
N ILE A 47 9.82 -10.15 -6.26
CA ILE A 47 9.94 -10.16 -7.73
C ILE A 47 9.99 -11.61 -8.26
N ASP A 48 10.78 -12.49 -7.63
CA ASP A 48 10.88 -13.89 -8.03
C ASP A 48 9.51 -14.60 -7.91
N LYS A 49 8.76 -14.36 -6.81
CA LYS A 49 7.38 -14.85 -6.65
C LYS A 49 6.47 -14.33 -7.76
N LEU A 50 6.58 -13.04 -8.11
CA LEU A 50 5.78 -12.44 -9.17
C LEU A 50 6.05 -13.10 -10.52
N HIS A 51 7.32 -13.35 -10.87
CA HIS A 51 7.67 -14.06 -12.12
C HIS A 51 7.13 -15.48 -12.16
N MET A 52 7.17 -16.20 -11.03
CA MET A 52 6.60 -17.55 -10.94
C MET A 52 5.08 -17.57 -11.08
N ARG A 53 4.39 -16.59 -10.47
CA ARG A 53 2.92 -16.53 -10.42
C ARG A 53 2.29 -15.89 -11.66
N LEU A 54 3.01 -14.99 -12.34
CA LEU A 54 2.56 -14.28 -13.54
C LEU A 54 3.56 -14.49 -14.70
N PRO A 55 3.68 -15.71 -15.25
CA PRO A 55 4.58 -15.98 -16.37
C PRO A 55 4.17 -15.24 -17.65
N ALA A 56 2.87 -14.94 -17.82
CA ALA A 56 2.36 -14.01 -18.82
C ALA A 56 1.91 -12.72 -18.11
N ALA A 57 2.89 -11.93 -17.66
CA ALA A 57 2.65 -10.71 -16.90
C ALA A 57 1.75 -9.73 -17.68
N PRO A 58 0.62 -9.27 -17.08
CA PRO A 58 -0.23 -8.28 -17.72
C PRO A 58 0.50 -6.94 -17.84
N THR A 59 0.11 -6.15 -18.84
CA THR A 59 0.51 -4.75 -18.95
C THR A 59 -0.54 -3.85 -18.31
N ILE A 60 -0.09 -2.75 -17.71
CA ILE A 60 -0.93 -1.81 -16.98
C ILE A 60 -0.81 -0.44 -17.67
N PRO A 61 -1.91 0.12 -18.20
CA PRO A 61 -1.90 1.45 -18.78
C PRO A 61 -1.88 2.52 -17.69
N PHE A 62 -1.42 3.73 -18.04
CA PHE A 62 -1.31 4.85 -17.09
C PHE A 62 -2.64 5.18 -16.39
N ALA A 63 -3.78 5.04 -17.08
CA ALA A 63 -5.09 5.30 -16.48
C ALA A 63 -5.40 4.38 -15.29
N GLU A 64 -5.04 3.10 -15.38
CA GLU A 64 -5.26 2.12 -14.29
C GLU A 64 -4.23 2.29 -13.18
N PHE A 65 -2.99 2.60 -13.55
CA PHE A 65 -1.96 3.01 -12.60
C PHE A 65 -2.44 4.19 -11.75
N LEU A 66 -2.93 5.26 -12.38
CA LEU A 66 -3.41 6.46 -11.69
C LEU A 66 -4.59 6.17 -10.75
N LYS A 67 -5.56 5.34 -11.19
CA LYS A 67 -6.70 4.94 -10.35
C LYS A 67 -6.25 4.20 -9.09
N PHE A 68 -5.19 3.39 -9.18
CA PHE A 68 -4.63 2.70 -8.02
C PHE A 68 -3.99 3.67 -7.03
N PHE A 69 -3.20 4.64 -7.49
CA PHE A 69 -2.62 5.64 -6.60
C PHE A 69 -3.66 6.61 -6.02
N GLN A 70 -4.75 6.86 -6.74
CA GLN A 70 -5.91 7.56 -6.17
C GLN A 70 -6.58 6.75 -5.05
N PHE A 71 -6.66 5.42 -5.20
CA PHE A 71 -7.11 4.55 -4.12
C PHE A 71 -6.22 4.68 -2.87
N LEU A 72 -4.90 4.79 -3.02
CA LEU A 72 -4.00 4.99 -1.88
C LEU A 72 -4.26 6.29 -1.11
N ASN A 73 -4.83 7.32 -1.75
CA ASN A 73 -5.24 8.54 -1.05
C ASN A 73 -6.45 8.32 -0.12
N THR A 74 -7.21 7.24 -0.32
CA THR A 74 -8.38 6.85 0.49
C THR A 74 -8.07 5.67 1.41
N LEU A 75 -6.79 5.40 1.69
CA LEU A 75 -6.36 4.20 2.42
C LEU A 75 -6.86 4.18 3.87
N ASP A 76 -7.02 5.34 4.51
CA ASP A 76 -7.62 5.46 5.84
C ASP A 76 -9.09 5.03 5.87
N ASP A 77 -9.89 5.52 4.92
CA ASP A 77 -11.29 5.16 4.76
C ASP A 77 -11.44 3.67 4.43
N PHE A 78 -10.56 3.16 3.56
CA PHE A 78 -10.48 1.73 3.26
C PHE A 78 -10.16 0.91 4.51
N SER A 79 -9.19 1.34 5.32
CA SER A 79 -8.82 0.67 6.57
C SER A 79 -10.00 0.61 7.54
N LEU A 80 -10.73 1.72 7.70
CA LEU A 80 -11.89 1.79 8.57
C LEU A 80 -13.03 0.88 8.06
N ALA A 81 -13.33 0.94 6.77
CA ALA A 81 -14.35 0.11 6.14
C ALA A 81 -14.03 -1.39 6.30
N MET A 82 -12.77 -1.78 6.12
CA MET A 82 -12.34 -3.16 6.32
C MET A 82 -12.46 -3.60 7.78
N LYS A 83 -12.05 -2.76 8.75
CA LYS A 83 -12.20 -3.07 10.18
C LYS A 83 -13.66 -3.28 10.60
N MET A 84 -14.60 -2.56 9.98
CA MET A 84 -16.04 -2.74 10.24
C MET A 84 -16.61 -3.98 9.56
N TYR A 85 -16.03 -4.41 8.44
CA TYR A 85 -16.52 -5.53 7.63
C TYR A 85 -15.94 -6.89 8.08
N THR A 86 -14.67 -6.92 8.51
CA THR A 86 -14.02 -8.14 9.01
C THR A 86 -14.18 -8.22 10.53
N SER A 87 -15.21 -8.92 11.00
CA SER A 87 -15.27 -9.35 12.40
C SER A 87 -14.07 -10.28 12.68
N ALA A 88 -13.09 -9.81 13.44
CA ALA A 88 -11.88 -10.55 13.85
C ALA A 88 -10.97 -11.04 12.71
N GLU A 89 -10.15 -10.14 12.16
CA GLU A 89 -8.88 -10.48 11.48
C GLU A 89 -8.96 -11.45 10.29
N ARG A 90 -10.15 -11.64 9.71
CA ARG A 90 -10.32 -12.50 8.54
C ARG A 90 -9.53 -11.94 7.34
N PRO A 91 -8.79 -12.80 6.61
CA PRO A 91 -8.10 -12.38 5.39
C PRO A 91 -9.11 -12.01 4.30
N ILE A 92 -8.75 -11.06 3.43
CA ILE A 92 -9.67 -10.46 2.46
C ILE A 92 -9.52 -11.16 1.10
N SER A 93 -10.60 -11.72 0.57
CA SER A 93 -10.61 -12.28 -0.78
C SER A 93 -10.54 -11.17 -1.85
N LEU A 94 -10.08 -11.51 -3.06
CA LEU A 94 -10.06 -10.58 -4.20
C LEU A 94 -11.42 -9.92 -4.48
N SER A 95 -12.50 -10.67 -4.31
CA SER A 95 -13.87 -10.16 -4.53
C SER A 95 -14.27 -9.07 -3.52
N GLU A 96 -13.89 -9.26 -2.26
CA GLU A 96 -14.16 -8.33 -1.16
C GLU A 96 -13.28 -7.09 -1.30
N PHE A 97 -12.00 -7.27 -1.60
CA PHE A 97 -11.07 -6.18 -1.86
C PHE A 97 -11.58 -5.27 -2.99
N ARG A 98 -11.98 -5.86 -4.12
CA ARG A 98 -12.55 -5.12 -5.26
C ARG A 98 -13.81 -4.35 -4.87
N ARG A 99 -14.68 -4.95 -4.04
CA ARG A 99 -15.91 -4.29 -3.59
C ARG A 99 -15.60 -3.12 -2.66
N ALA A 100 -14.68 -3.29 -1.72
CA ALA A 100 -14.26 -2.26 -0.78
C ALA A 100 -13.58 -1.08 -1.50
N VAL A 101 -12.67 -1.33 -2.44
CA VAL A 101 -12.06 -0.26 -3.25
C VAL A 101 -13.10 0.53 -4.02
N LYS A 102 -14.09 -0.15 -4.63
CA LYS A 102 -15.19 0.52 -5.32
C LYS A 102 -16.02 1.40 -4.39
N ALA A 103 -16.22 0.96 -3.14
CA ALA A 103 -16.96 1.72 -2.14
C ALA A 103 -16.20 2.99 -1.71
N CYS A 104 -14.88 2.91 -1.52
CA CYS A 104 -14.06 4.04 -1.07
C CYS A 104 -13.77 5.05 -2.18
N THR A 105 -13.52 4.58 -3.40
CA THR A 105 -13.05 5.44 -4.50
C THR A 105 -14.12 5.82 -5.52
N GLY A 106 -15.23 5.07 -5.55
CA GLY A 106 -16.28 5.22 -6.56
C GLY A 106 -15.97 4.55 -7.91
N HIS A 107 -14.70 4.20 -8.19
CA HIS A 107 -14.30 3.50 -9.41
C HIS A 107 -13.86 2.05 -9.17
N LYS A 108 -13.86 1.25 -10.23
CA LYS A 108 -13.33 -0.12 -10.20
C LYS A 108 -11.88 -0.09 -10.66
N LEU A 109 -11.01 -0.81 -9.95
CA LEU A 109 -9.67 -1.12 -10.44
C LEU A 109 -9.74 -2.25 -11.47
N ASP A 110 -8.88 -2.17 -12.47
CA ASP A 110 -8.74 -3.21 -13.48
C ASP A 110 -8.21 -4.54 -12.90
N ALA A 111 -8.56 -5.64 -13.58
CA ALA A 111 -8.15 -6.98 -13.19
C ALA A 111 -6.63 -7.18 -13.28
N SER A 112 -5.94 -6.52 -14.21
CA SER A 112 -4.48 -6.56 -14.32
C SER A 112 -3.81 -6.08 -13.04
N VAL A 113 -4.19 -4.88 -12.57
CA VAL A 113 -3.69 -4.26 -11.34
C VAL A 113 -3.97 -5.15 -10.13
N LEU A 114 -5.22 -5.61 -9.98
CA LEU A 114 -5.61 -6.47 -8.85
C LEU A 114 -4.84 -7.79 -8.84
N LYS A 115 -4.65 -8.44 -9.99
CA LYS A 115 -3.85 -9.67 -10.11
C LYS A 115 -2.41 -9.44 -9.69
N THR A 116 -1.80 -8.33 -10.12
CA THR A 116 -0.42 -8.00 -9.73
C THR A 116 -0.30 -7.73 -8.23
N VAL A 117 -1.24 -6.99 -7.64
CA VAL A 117 -1.26 -6.71 -6.20
C VAL A 117 -1.41 -8.01 -5.38
N PHE A 118 -2.35 -8.88 -5.75
CA PHE A 118 -2.53 -10.16 -5.07
C PHE A 118 -1.32 -11.08 -5.27
N ALA A 119 -0.79 -11.18 -6.48
CA ALA A 119 0.40 -11.99 -6.74
C ALA A 119 1.64 -11.51 -5.95
N LEU A 120 1.69 -10.22 -5.60
CA LEU A 120 2.77 -9.62 -4.82
C LEU A 120 2.60 -9.80 -3.30
N PHE A 121 1.39 -9.60 -2.77
CA PHE A 121 1.17 -9.54 -1.32
C PHE A 121 0.49 -10.78 -0.70
N ASP A 122 0.03 -11.74 -1.51
CA ASP A 122 -0.49 -13.03 -1.02
C ASP A 122 0.68 -13.96 -0.68
N GLU A 123 0.99 -14.16 0.61
CA GLU A 123 2.16 -14.94 1.00
C GLU A 123 1.94 -16.45 0.95
N ASN A 124 0.73 -16.90 1.29
CA ASN A 124 0.36 -18.32 1.46
C ASN A 124 -0.42 -18.89 0.27
N GLU A 125 -0.68 -18.09 -0.76
CA GLU A 125 -1.34 -18.50 -2.01
C GLU A 125 -2.78 -18.99 -1.79
N ASP A 126 -3.46 -18.46 -0.76
CA ASP A 126 -4.85 -18.79 -0.47
C ASP A 126 -5.85 -17.89 -1.23
N GLY A 127 -5.34 -16.96 -2.05
CA GLY A 127 -6.15 -16.01 -2.81
C GLY A 127 -6.72 -14.89 -1.94
N CYS A 128 -6.22 -14.75 -0.71
CA CYS A 128 -6.62 -13.74 0.24
C CYS A 128 -5.42 -12.86 0.64
N LEU A 129 -5.70 -11.64 1.06
CA LEU A 129 -4.69 -10.71 1.54
C LEU A 129 -4.80 -10.50 3.04
N SER A 130 -3.66 -10.55 3.72
CA SER A 130 -3.48 -9.97 5.05
C SER A 130 -3.62 -8.45 4.93
N TYR A 131 -4.80 -7.94 5.26
CA TYR A 131 -5.13 -6.54 5.01
C TYR A 131 -4.32 -5.58 5.88
N GLN A 132 -3.90 -6.02 7.08
CA GLN A 132 -3.10 -5.20 7.98
C GLN A 132 -1.71 -4.94 7.39
N GLU A 133 -1.04 -5.98 6.91
CA GLU A 133 0.26 -5.88 6.26
C GLU A 133 0.19 -5.11 4.95
N PHE A 134 -0.84 -5.37 4.15
CA PHE A 134 -1.09 -4.61 2.93
C PHE A 134 -1.24 -3.10 3.23
N ILE A 135 -2.08 -2.73 4.19
CA ILE A 135 -2.29 -1.32 4.56
C ILE A 135 -1.00 -0.71 5.10
N GLN A 136 -0.23 -1.42 5.92
CA GLN A 136 1.04 -0.92 6.44
C GLN A 136 2.02 -0.59 5.30
N LYS A 137 2.27 -1.55 4.39
CA LYS A 137 3.18 -1.32 3.25
C LYS A 137 2.66 -0.22 2.33
N MET A 138 1.33 -0.13 2.13
CA MET A 138 0.73 0.94 1.32
C MET A 138 0.80 2.32 1.99
N ARG A 139 0.77 2.41 3.33
CA ARG A 139 0.99 3.67 4.07
C ARG A 139 2.42 4.16 3.89
N GLU A 140 3.40 3.26 4.04
CA GLU A 140 4.83 3.60 3.84
C GLU A 140 5.06 4.14 2.42
N ARG A 141 4.50 3.44 1.41
CA ARG A 141 4.56 3.86 0.01
C ARG A 141 3.86 5.20 -0.24
N HIS A 142 2.69 5.42 0.36
CA HIS A 142 1.94 6.68 0.24
C HIS A 142 2.71 7.85 0.85
N CYS A 143 3.37 7.62 1.99
CA CYS A 143 4.19 8.61 2.67
C CYS A 143 5.58 8.80 2.04
N ARG A 144 5.98 7.98 1.06
CA ARG A 144 7.27 8.04 0.35
C ARG A 144 8.48 8.08 1.30
N GLY A 145 8.40 7.40 2.44
CA GLY A 145 9.46 7.39 3.47
C GLY A 145 9.60 8.70 4.28
N LEU A 146 8.66 9.65 4.16
CA LEU A 146 8.73 10.94 4.84
C LEU A 146 8.21 10.94 6.29
N GLN A 147 7.57 9.84 6.74
CA GLN A 147 6.99 9.74 8.09
C GLN A 147 7.95 9.20 9.16
N ASP A 148 9.19 8.83 8.82
CA ASP A 148 10.15 8.20 9.75
C ASP A 148 10.63 9.11 10.90
N GLY A 149 10.13 10.35 11.00
CA GLY A 149 10.54 11.31 12.03
C GLY A 149 9.70 11.34 13.32
N GLN A 150 8.53 10.68 13.40
CA GLN A 150 7.56 10.98 14.49
C GLN A 150 7.37 9.88 15.55
N HIS A 151 7.78 8.63 15.30
CA HIS A 151 7.52 7.53 16.25
C HIS A 151 8.72 7.18 17.17
N GLY A 152 9.92 7.70 16.87
CA GLY A 152 11.12 7.47 17.67
C GLY A 152 11.43 8.55 18.72
N ALA A 153 10.93 9.78 18.55
CA ALA A 153 11.39 10.93 19.32
C ALA A 153 10.68 11.16 20.67
N ASN A 154 9.55 10.50 20.95
CA ASN A 154 8.69 10.89 22.09
C ASN A 154 8.54 9.89 23.22
N ARG A 155 9.17 8.70 23.18
CA ARG A 155 9.02 7.74 24.30
C ARG A 155 9.51 8.31 25.63
N GLY A 156 10.62 9.06 25.62
CA GLY A 156 11.15 9.74 26.80
C GLY A 156 10.29 10.90 27.30
N GLU A 157 9.70 11.67 26.37
CA GLU A 157 8.81 12.80 26.72
C GLU A 157 7.46 12.30 27.25
N VAL A 158 6.89 11.29 26.62
CA VAL A 158 5.64 10.62 27.05
C VAL A 158 5.85 9.97 28.43
N TYR A 159 6.98 9.29 28.64
CA TYR A 159 7.32 8.75 29.96
C TYR A 159 7.40 9.85 31.03
N ARG A 160 8.09 10.95 30.73
CA ARG A 160 8.23 12.10 31.65
C ARG A 160 6.86 12.75 31.95
N GLN A 161 6.00 12.90 30.95
CA GLN A 161 4.64 13.42 31.12
C GLN A 161 3.76 12.50 31.98
N CYS A 162 3.76 11.19 31.72
CA CYS A 162 3.02 10.21 32.52
C CYS A 162 3.50 10.20 33.97
N MET A 163 4.81 10.16 34.20
CA MET A 163 5.36 10.15 35.55
C MET A 163 5.06 11.46 36.30
N THR A 164 5.17 12.61 35.63
CA THR A 164 4.82 13.91 36.23
C THR A 164 3.35 13.97 36.62
N ARG A 165 2.46 13.38 35.81
CA ARG A 165 1.03 13.32 36.10
C ARG A 165 0.74 12.47 37.34
N GLU A 166 1.33 11.27 37.43
CA GLU A 166 1.17 10.38 38.58
C GLU A 166 1.71 10.99 39.88
N ILE A 167 2.86 11.66 39.82
CA ILE A 167 3.45 12.36 40.98
C ILE A 167 2.53 13.50 41.43
N ARG A 168 1.95 14.26 40.50
CA ARG A 168 1.00 15.34 40.84
C ARG A 168 -0.30 14.81 41.46
N SER A 169 -0.84 13.69 40.98
CA SER A 169 -2.04 13.09 41.57
C SER A 169 -1.80 12.46 42.93
N ALA A 170 -0.56 12.08 43.26
CA ALA A 170 -0.20 11.55 44.57
C ALA A 170 0.12 12.65 45.63
N LEU A 171 0.20 13.92 45.22
CA LEU A 171 0.51 15.07 46.08
C LEU A 171 -0.72 15.92 46.44
N VAL A 172 -1.92 15.49 46.05
CA VAL A 172 -3.23 16.02 46.45
C VAL A 172 -3.94 14.98 47.30
#